data_AF-A0AA38ILE6-F1
#
_entry.id   AF-A0AA38ILE6-F1
#
_cell.length_a   1.000
_cell.length_b   1.000
_cell.length_c   1.000
_cell.angle_alpha   90.00
_cell.angle_beta   90.00
_cell.angle_gamma   90.00
#
_symmetry.space_group_name_H-M   'P 1'
#
loop_
_entity.id
_entity.type
_entity.pdbx_description
1 polymer ?
#
loop_
_entity_poly.entity_id
_entity_poly.type
_entity_poly.pdbx_seq_one_letter_code
_entity_poly.pdbx_strand_id
1 'polypeptide(L)'
;MSRRPAKATSREQVRKQPSLSKTQASARSSTSTRAGSKASTASKASASVKSSTSKAPDAPKAEKKFELPALSVMPKPKKTVSELARLKKKTIRRNAPPGEDLKCMKEILKSIRNQKVTVHEFISLIAPSTSDQGDVLRSVMQEDLNSFRTLARKVYDTITQDNSDVLLNQQMQLSEFYKERKTLLDAKMMKFIEEIYAMAPKFDFDRYAAEKEHYLLELFPIPLELNIEPEELEMMKRQAAYHRLQWLRSEGERLNEENNSLKKRLNQLKQQHKDEIGKMQQKEKAAEAKKDALEAAEAEKVETLEHLKESLEQSIINQEESLRVDKDKVLLDPSKLKKVVKKKVVKKRRPPWVQETAKELESRSLQESQASEMATTSAETSQASTSTRRSSPRQPTPAEDVYVPPPRPTQVAPQAPTQQRYGRRAAQAPRDTWSGFR
;
A
#
# COMPACT_ATOMS: atom_id res chain seq x y z
N MET A 1 -21.11 65.88 45.57
CA MET A 1 -20.47 65.29 44.37
C MET A 1 -20.82 63.81 44.32
N SER A 2 -21.76 63.47 43.45
CA SER A 2 -22.40 62.16 43.36
C SER A 2 -22.88 62.00 41.93
N ARG A 3 -22.60 60.85 41.30
CA ARG A 3 -23.42 60.23 40.23
C ARG A 3 -22.78 58.94 39.73
N ARG A 4 -23.50 57.83 39.94
CA ARG A 4 -23.39 56.58 39.16
C ARG A 4 -23.89 56.80 37.73
N PRO A 5 -23.50 55.91 36.81
CA PRO A 5 -24.47 55.32 35.88
C PRO A 5 -24.18 53.82 35.65
N ALA A 6 -24.93 53.03 34.91
CA ALA A 6 -26.37 52.82 34.70
C ALA A 6 -26.42 51.54 33.84
N LYS A 7 -27.28 50.58 34.19
CA LYS A 7 -27.50 49.34 33.41
C LYS A 7 -28.33 49.67 32.16
N ALA A 8 -27.89 49.21 30.99
CA ALA A 8 -28.68 49.21 29.76
C ALA A 8 -29.08 47.77 29.39
N THR A 9 -30.37 47.49 29.48
CA THR A 9 -31.07 46.36 28.87
C THR A 9 -31.56 46.77 27.49
N SER A 10 -31.33 45.96 26.46
CA SER A 10 -32.11 46.04 25.22
C SER A 10 -32.69 44.67 24.88
N ARG A 11 -33.98 44.69 24.59
CA ARG A 11 -34.93 43.61 24.38
C ARG A 11 -35.54 43.90 23.02
N GLU A 12 -35.37 43.02 22.04
CA GLU A 12 -36.10 43.14 20.77
C GLU A 12 -36.67 41.81 20.32
N GLN A 13 -37.87 41.91 19.76
CA GLN A 13 -38.89 40.90 19.60
C GLN A 13 -38.89 40.29 18.18
N VAL A 14 -39.27 39.00 18.14
CA VAL A 14 -40.28 38.39 17.25
C VAL A 14 -40.17 38.62 15.72
N ARG A 15 -39.92 37.53 14.99
CA ARG A 15 -40.70 37.23 13.78
C ARG A 15 -40.94 35.72 13.63
N LYS A 16 -42.17 35.38 13.29
CA LYS A 16 -42.82 34.07 13.28
C LYS A 16 -43.25 33.74 11.84
N GLN A 17 -43.33 32.43 11.52
CA GLN A 17 -44.14 31.74 10.48
C GLN A 17 -43.58 31.67 9.03
N PRO A 18 -44.02 30.71 8.16
CA PRO A 18 -44.80 29.46 8.37
C PRO A 18 -44.20 28.21 7.67
N SER A 19 -45.02 27.17 7.61
CA SER A 19 -44.83 25.73 7.42
C SER A 19 -45.17 25.18 6.00
N LEU A 20 -44.95 23.85 5.85
CA LEU A 20 -45.66 22.84 5.01
C LEU A 20 -45.12 22.43 3.63
N SER A 21 -44.65 21.17 3.55
CA SER A 21 -45.17 20.02 2.75
C SER A 21 -44.07 18.94 2.74
N LYS A 22 -44.20 17.69 3.23
CA LYS A 22 -45.16 16.58 3.10
C LYS A 22 -45.14 15.91 1.72
N THR A 23 -44.39 14.81 1.60
CA THR A 23 -44.80 13.65 0.80
C THR A 23 -44.31 12.36 1.46
N GLN A 24 -45.28 11.57 1.91
CA GLN A 24 -45.18 10.15 2.29
C GLN A 24 -45.49 9.29 1.08
N ALA A 25 -44.89 8.09 1.00
CA ALA A 25 -45.53 6.79 0.70
C ALA A 25 -44.40 5.77 0.37
N SER A 26 -44.18 4.69 1.16
CA SER A 26 -44.97 3.44 1.22
C SER A 26 -44.63 2.52 0.03
N ALA A 27 -44.39 1.20 0.11
CA ALA A 27 -44.24 0.18 1.14
C ALA A 27 -43.89 -1.16 0.43
N ARG A 28 -43.72 -2.22 1.24
CA ARG A 28 -43.79 -3.69 0.94
C ARG A 28 -42.48 -4.37 0.54
N SER A 29 -42.16 -5.61 0.96
CA SER A 29 -42.75 -6.53 1.92
C SER A 29 -41.81 -7.71 2.18
N SER A 30 -41.99 -8.30 3.36
CA SER A 30 -41.49 -9.55 3.97
C SER A 30 -41.47 -10.86 3.15
N THR A 31 -40.51 -11.73 3.48
CA THR A 31 -40.62 -13.19 3.72
C THR A 31 -39.40 -13.62 4.57
N SER A 32 -39.49 -13.94 5.86
CA SER A 32 -39.96 -15.19 6.50
C SER A 32 -39.36 -16.48 5.92
N THR A 33 -38.42 -17.09 6.65
CA THR A 33 -38.44 -18.54 6.95
C THR A 33 -37.69 -18.82 8.24
N ARG A 34 -38.16 -19.88 8.91
CA ARG A 34 -38.08 -20.21 10.33
C ARG A 34 -37.47 -21.61 10.43
N ALA A 35 -36.45 -21.79 11.29
CA ALA A 35 -36.10 -23.04 11.96
C ALA A 35 -35.09 -22.67 13.08
N GLY A 36 -35.22 -22.99 14.36
CA GLY A 36 -36.11 -23.93 15.04
C GLY A 36 -35.29 -25.07 15.65
N SER A 37 -34.65 -24.84 16.79
CA SER A 37 -34.23 -25.83 17.83
C SER A 37 -33.19 -25.18 18.75
N LYS A 38 -33.03 -25.48 20.04
CA LYS A 38 -33.84 -25.96 21.17
C LYS A 38 -32.84 -25.97 22.34
N ALA A 39 -33.37 -25.90 23.57
CA ALA A 39 -32.72 -26.22 24.85
C ALA A 39 -31.78 -25.13 25.44
N SER A 40 -31.79 -24.82 26.74
CA SER A 40 -32.65 -25.22 27.88
C SER A 40 -32.14 -24.48 29.13
N THR A 41 -33.06 -24.06 30.00
CA THR A 41 -32.96 -23.97 31.49
C THR A 41 -31.80 -23.15 32.11
N ALA A 42 -32.11 -22.04 32.79
CA ALA A 42 -32.34 -21.93 34.25
C ALA A 42 -31.05 -22.19 35.07
N SER A 43 -30.62 -21.42 36.08
CA SER A 43 -31.32 -20.50 36.99
C SER A 43 -30.30 -19.73 37.85
N LYS A 44 -30.68 -18.51 38.21
CA LYS A 44 -30.45 -17.75 39.45
C LYS A 44 -29.48 -18.28 40.53
N ALA A 45 -28.57 -17.37 40.90
CA ALA A 45 -28.23 -16.86 42.23
C ALA A 45 -27.67 -17.80 43.33
N SER A 46 -26.49 -17.46 43.86
CA SER A 46 -26.32 -16.84 45.21
C SER A 46 -24.85 -16.88 45.66
N ALA A 47 -24.50 -15.91 46.52
CA ALA A 47 -23.19 -15.73 47.13
C ALA A 47 -23.06 -16.53 48.44
N SER A 48 -21.85 -16.96 48.82
CA SER A 48 -21.14 -16.60 50.07
C SER A 48 -20.02 -17.59 50.45
N VAL A 49 -18.80 -17.07 50.61
CA VAL A 49 -17.91 -17.11 51.80
C VAL A 49 -17.65 -18.43 52.58
N LYS A 50 -16.35 -18.62 52.93
CA LYS A 50 -15.68 -19.51 53.93
C LYS A 50 -15.46 -20.97 53.53
N SER A 51 -14.40 -21.70 53.91
CA SER A 51 -13.09 -21.43 54.52
C SER A 51 -12.33 -22.78 54.55
N SER A 52 -10.99 -22.71 54.63
CA SER A 52 -10.06 -23.64 55.31
C SER A 52 -9.73 -25.04 54.75
N THR A 53 -8.41 -25.29 54.87
CA THR A 53 -7.68 -26.55 55.19
C THR A 53 -7.19 -27.49 54.07
N SER A 54 -5.93 -27.25 53.71
CA SER A 54 -4.78 -28.20 53.68
C SER A 54 -4.94 -29.56 53.00
N LYS A 55 -4.25 -29.71 51.86
CA LYS A 55 -3.54 -30.96 51.50
C LYS A 55 -2.32 -30.66 50.62
N ALA A 56 -1.26 -31.41 50.88
CA ALA A 56 0.09 -31.31 50.34
C ALA A 56 0.17 -31.43 48.79
N PRO A 57 1.29 -30.98 48.17
CA PRO A 57 1.38 -30.83 46.72
C PRO A 57 1.56 -32.18 46.01
N ASP A 58 0.60 -32.50 45.15
CA ASP A 58 0.76 -33.58 44.16
C ASP A 58 1.78 -33.18 43.08
N ALA A 59 2.60 -34.15 42.71
CA ALA A 59 3.68 -34.09 41.75
C ALA A 59 3.31 -33.43 40.40
N PRO A 60 4.29 -32.84 39.68
CA PRO A 60 4.03 -32.21 38.40
C PRO A 60 3.46 -33.23 37.40
N LYS A 61 2.22 -32.99 36.97
CA LYS A 61 1.61 -33.70 35.84
C LYS A 61 2.52 -33.52 34.64
N ALA A 62 3.09 -34.63 34.17
CA ALA A 62 3.86 -34.70 32.94
C ALA A 62 3.10 -33.99 31.81
N GLU A 63 3.79 -33.05 31.17
CA GLU A 63 3.32 -32.33 29.99
C GLU A 63 2.88 -33.34 28.93
N LYS A 64 1.58 -33.40 28.65
CA LYS A 64 1.08 -34.09 27.46
C LYS A 64 1.59 -33.30 26.26
N LYS A 65 2.66 -33.79 25.65
CA LYS A 65 3.12 -33.35 24.33
C LYS A 65 1.91 -33.40 23.39
N PHE A 66 1.50 -32.23 22.91
CA PHE A 66 0.46 -32.10 21.90
C PHE A 66 1.09 -32.52 20.57
N GLU A 67 1.01 -33.81 20.26
CA GLU A 67 1.41 -34.32 18.95
C GLU A 67 0.35 -33.87 17.94
N LEU A 68 0.75 -32.95 17.06
CA LEU A 68 -0.05 -32.58 15.91
C LEU A 68 -0.28 -33.83 15.06
N PRO A 69 -1.53 -34.13 14.67
CA PRO A 69 -1.80 -35.24 13.76
C PRO A 69 -1.01 -35.00 12.47
N ALA A 70 -0.20 -35.99 12.09
CA ALA A 70 0.63 -35.92 10.88
C ALA A 70 -0.24 -35.51 9.69
N LEU A 71 0.08 -34.37 9.07
CA LEU A 71 -0.61 -33.76 7.92
C LEU A 71 -0.51 -34.60 6.62
N SER A 72 -0.33 -35.91 6.73
CA SER A 72 -0.04 -36.83 5.62
C SER A 72 -0.91 -38.11 5.64
N VAL A 73 -2.02 -38.15 6.37
CA VAL A 73 -2.98 -39.25 6.19
C VAL A 73 -3.90 -38.91 5.03
N MET A 74 -3.50 -39.34 3.83
CA MET A 74 -4.36 -39.26 2.65
C MET A 74 -5.69 -39.97 2.96
N PRO A 75 -6.84 -39.28 2.78
CA PRO A 75 -8.14 -39.91 2.99
C PRO A 75 -8.29 -41.07 2.01
N LYS A 76 -8.50 -42.29 2.53
CA LYS A 76 -8.80 -43.46 1.70
C LYS A 76 -10.03 -43.13 0.84
N PRO A 77 -9.96 -43.26 -0.50
CA PRO A 77 -11.07 -42.90 -1.36
C PRO A 77 -12.28 -43.75 -1.02
N LYS A 78 -13.38 -43.10 -0.62
CA LYS A 78 -14.68 -43.74 -0.46
C LYS A 78 -15.05 -44.38 -1.80
N LYS A 79 -15.25 -45.70 -1.81
CA LYS A 79 -15.78 -46.46 -2.94
C LYS A 79 -17.23 -46.05 -3.22
N THR A 80 -17.45 -44.87 -3.78
CA THR A 80 -18.61 -44.66 -4.62
C THR A 80 -18.25 -45.27 -5.96
N VAL A 81 -18.78 -46.47 -6.22
CA VAL A 81 -18.84 -47.07 -7.55
C VAL A 81 -19.84 -46.22 -8.35
N SER A 82 -19.44 -44.98 -8.60
CA SER A 82 -20.18 -43.93 -9.26
C SER A 82 -20.23 -44.27 -10.75
N GLU A 83 -21.34 -43.94 -11.41
CA GLU A 83 -21.56 -44.08 -12.85
C GLU A 83 -20.36 -43.64 -13.71
N LEU A 84 -19.55 -42.72 -13.17
CA LEU A 84 -18.26 -42.24 -13.69
C LEU A 84 -17.27 -43.38 -14.01
N ALA A 85 -17.17 -44.41 -13.16
CA ALA A 85 -16.32 -45.58 -13.41
C ALA A 85 -16.89 -46.47 -14.54
N ARG A 86 -18.21 -46.55 -14.66
CA ARG A 86 -18.88 -47.27 -15.77
C ARG A 86 -18.71 -46.52 -17.09
N LEU A 87 -18.75 -45.19 -17.08
CA LEU A 87 -18.50 -44.35 -18.26
C LEU A 87 -17.06 -44.46 -18.75
N LYS A 88 -16.06 -44.43 -17.85
CA LYS A 88 -14.64 -44.67 -18.19
C LYS A 88 -14.44 -46.04 -18.86
N LYS A 89 -15.14 -47.08 -18.38
CA LYS A 89 -15.07 -48.42 -18.98
C LYS A 89 -15.74 -48.52 -20.35
N LYS A 90 -16.77 -47.71 -20.62
CA LYS A 90 -17.48 -47.67 -21.92
C LYS A 90 -16.75 -46.87 -22.99
N THR A 91 -15.95 -45.88 -22.60
CA THR A 91 -15.21 -44.97 -23.50
C THR A 91 -13.83 -45.51 -23.90
N ILE A 92 -13.28 -46.50 -23.18
CA ILE A 92 -12.09 -47.25 -23.60
C ILE A 92 -12.48 -48.21 -24.74
N ARG A 93 -12.68 -47.68 -25.94
CA ARG A 93 -12.79 -48.48 -27.18
C ARG A 93 -11.43 -48.50 -27.86
N ARG A 94 -10.84 -49.69 -27.97
CA ARG A 94 -9.50 -49.93 -28.52
C ARG A 94 -9.34 -49.64 -30.02
N ASN A 95 -10.41 -49.32 -30.74
CA ASN A 95 -10.41 -49.03 -32.18
C ASN A 95 -11.56 -48.07 -32.52
N ALA A 96 -11.40 -46.78 -32.22
CA ALA A 96 -12.31 -45.76 -32.75
C ALA A 96 -11.87 -45.40 -34.19
N PRO A 97 -12.79 -45.34 -35.16
CA PRO A 97 -12.46 -44.87 -36.51
C PRO A 97 -11.92 -43.44 -36.45
N PRO A 98 -10.97 -43.05 -37.33
CA PRO A 98 -10.38 -41.72 -37.33
C PRO A 98 -11.45 -40.68 -37.70
N GLY A 99 -12.03 -40.04 -36.69
CA GLY A 99 -13.08 -39.03 -36.83
C GLY A 99 -13.67 -38.62 -35.48
N GLU A 100 -14.15 -37.38 -35.37
CA GLU A 100 -14.76 -36.88 -34.14
C GLU A 100 -16.12 -37.53 -33.88
N ASP A 101 -16.27 -38.20 -32.73
CA ASP A 101 -17.56 -38.76 -32.32
C ASP A 101 -18.38 -37.71 -31.56
N LEU A 102 -19.03 -36.83 -32.34
CA LEU A 102 -19.92 -35.78 -31.86
C LEU A 102 -21.09 -36.32 -31.02
N LYS A 103 -21.51 -37.57 -31.22
CA LYS A 103 -22.61 -38.17 -30.45
C LYS A 103 -22.13 -38.56 -29.06
N CYS A 104 -20.97 -39.20 -28.96
CA CYS A 104 -20.37 -39.57 -27.68
C CYS A 104 -20.03 -38.33 -26.83
N MET A 105 -19.47 -37.27 -27.44
CA MET A 105 -19.22 -36.00 -26.74
C MET A 105 -20.50 -35.37 -26.18
N LYS A 106 -21.61 -35.37 -26.94
CA LYS A 106 -22.91 -34.86 -26.48
C LYS A 106 -23.49 -35.67 -25.31
N GLU A 107 -23.32 -36.99 -25.32
CA GLU A 107 -23.73 -37.85 -24.21
C GLU A 107 -22.90 -37.58 -22.95
N ILE A 108 -21.58 -37.46 -23.08
CA ILE A 108 -20.68 -37.12 -21.99
C ILE A 108 -21.07 -35.75 -21.38
N LEU A 109 -21.27 -34.72 -22.22
CA LEU A 109 -21.70 -33.39 -21.77
C LEU A 109 -23.06 -33.40 -21.04
N LYS A 110 -24.03 -34.19 -21.53
CA LYS A 110 -25.31 -34.38 -20.83
C LYS A 110 -25.16 -35.06 -19.48
N SER A 111 -24.26 -36.05 -19.37
CA SER A 111 -24.01 -36.77 -18.12
C SER A 111 -23.30 -35.92 -17.06
N ILE A 112 -22.45 -34.98 -17.48
CA ILE A 112 -21.64 -34.14 -16.59
C ILE A 112 -22.40 -32.89 -16.10
N ARG A 113 -23.45 -32.45 -16.80
CA ARG A 113 -24.19 -31.20 -16.51
C ARG A 113 -24.60 -31.01 -15.04
N ASN A 114 -24.86 -32.11 -14.32
CA ASN A 114 -25.30 -32.08 -12.92
C ASN A 114 -24.26 -32.64 -11.93
N GLN A 115 -23.05 -32.95 -12.39
CA GLN A 115 -21.98 -33.53 -11.57
C GLN A 115 -20.84 -32.53 -11.38
N LYS A 116 -20.31 -32.42 -10.17
CA LYS A 116 -19.08 -31.65 -9.90
C LYS A 116 -17.89 -32.50 -10.34
N VAL A 117 -17.46 -32.31 -11.59
CA VAL A 117 -16.31 -33.00 -12.18
C VAL A 117 -15.14 -32.04 -12.27
N THR A 118 -13.94 -32.49 -11.93
CA THR A 118 -12.73 -31.66 -12.08
C THR A 118 -12.36 -31.50 -13.56
N VAL A 119 -11.69 -30.40 -13.93
CA VAL A 119 -11.27 -30.15 -15.33
C VAL A 119 -10.42 -31.30 -15.87
N HIS A 120 -9.56 -31.88 -15.04
CA HIS A 120 -8.71 -33.01 -15.41
C HIS A 120 -9.51 -34.30 -15.69
N GLU A 121 -10.53 -34.57 -14.88
CA GLU A 121 -11.45 -35.70 -15.10
C GLU A 121 -12.33 -35.50 -16.32
N PHE A 122 -12.77 -34.26 -16.57
CA PHE A 122 -13.54 -33.90 -17.75
C PHE A 122 -12.74 -34.14 -19.04
N ILE A 123 -11.50 -33.64 -19.11
CA ILE A 123 -10.61 -33.85 -20.26
C ILE A 123 -10.31 -35.34 -20.45
N SER A 124 -10.12 -36.09 -19.36
CA SER A 124 -9.90 -37.54 -19.42
C SER A 124 -11.11 -38.32 -19.97
N LEU A 125 -12.33 -37.82 -19.75
CA LEU A 125 -13.56 -38.43 -20.27
C LEU A 125 -13.80 -38.12 -21.74
N ILE A 126 -13.44 -36.92 -22.20
CA ILE A 126 -13.65 -36.45 -23.57
C ILE A 126 -12.52 -36.85 -24.51
N ALA A 127 -11.29 -36.96 -24.01
CA ALA A 127 -10.09 -37.30 -24.78
C ALA A 127 -10.29 -38.49 -25.75
N PRO A 128 -10.89 -39.63 -25.36
CA PRO A 128 -11.09 -40.76 -26.28
C PRO A 128 -12.08 -40.48 -27.43
N SER A 129 -12.91 -39.44 -27.31
CA SER A 129 -13.95 -39.07 -28.29
C SER A 129 -13.51 -37.97 -29.27
N THR A 130 -12.34 -37.36 -29.06
CA THR A 130 -11.79 -36.35 -29.97
C THR A 130 -10.79 -36.97 -30.96
N SER A 131 -10.61 -36.31 -32.10
CA SER A 131 -9.72 -36.76 -33.19
C SER A 131 -8.24 -36.77 -32.78
N ASP A 132 -7.84 -35.86 -31.91
CA ASP A 132 -6.50 -35.65 -31.38
C ASP A 132 -6.24 -36.38 -30.05
N GLN A 133 -7.14 -37.30 -29.64
CA GLN A 133 -7.11 -37.96 -28.33
C GLN A 133 -7.08 -36.98 -27.13
N GLY A 134 -7.44 -35.72 -27.33
CA GLY A 134 -7.51 -34.66 -26.32
C GLY A 134 -6.19 -33.93 -26.09
N ASP A 135 -5.23 -34.03 -27.00
CA ASP A 135 -3.92 -33.38 -26.88
C ASP A 135 -4.02 -31.85 -26.87
N VAL A 136 -4.88 -31.25 -27.70
CA VAL A 136 -5.12 -29.80 -27.69
C VAL A 136 -5.75 -29.37 -26.36
N LEU A 137 -6.73 -30.12 -25.85
CA LEU A 137 -7.36 -29.85 -24.56
C LEU A 137 -6.38 -29.96 -23.40
N ARG A 138 -5.49 -30.96 -23.42
CA ARG A 138 -4.41 -31.12 -22.43
C ARG A 138 -3.41 -29.97 -22.50
N SER A 139 -3.07 -29.50 -23.70
CA SER A 139 -2.18 -28.36 -23.91
C SER A 139 -2.76 -27.08 -23.32
N VAL A 140 -4.01 -26.74 -23.66
CA VAL A 140 -4.69 -25.54 -23.13
C VAL A 140 -4.82 -25.60 -21.61
N MET A 141 -5.20 -26.76 -21.05
CA MET A 141 -5.25 -26.93 -19.59
C MET A 141 -3.88 -26.70 -18.93
N GLN A 142 -2.80 -27.20 -19.55
CA GLN A 142 -1.45 -27.02 -19.02
C GLN A 142 -1.00 -25.55 -19.11
N GLU A 143 -1.35 -24.85 -20.19
CA GLU A 143 -1.10 -23.42 -20.37
C GLU A 143 -1.85 -22.59 -19.32
N ASP A 144 -3.13 -22.88 -19.08
CA ASP A 144 -3.94 -22.22 -18.05
C ASP A 144 -3.37 -22.46 -16.64
N LEU A 145 -2.97 -23.71 -16.33
CA LEU A 145 -2.34 -24.04 -15.05
C LEU A 145 -1.01 -23.32 -14.86
N ASN A 146 -0.22 -23.18 -15.93
CA ASN A 146 1.05 -22.46 -15.87
C ASN A 146 0.83 -20.95 -15.71
N SER A 147 -0.16 -20.39 -16.40
CA SER A 147 -0.58 -18.99 -16.26
C SER A 147 -1.06 -18.70 -14.84
N PHE A 148 -1.90 -19.58 -14.28
CA PHE A 148 -2.36 -19.49 -12.90
C PHE A 148 -1.22 -19.61 -11.89
N ARG A 149 -0.30 -20.57 -12.06
CA ARG A 149 0.89 -20.68 -11.19
C ARG A 149 1.77 -19.44 -11.25
N THR A 150 1.95 -18.86 -12.43
CA THR A 150 2.73 -17.64 -12.62
C THR A 150 2.06 -16.45 -11.93
N LEU A 151 0.73 -16.31 -12.08
CA LEU A 151 -0.05 -15.30 -11.37
C LEU A 151 0.04 -15.48 -9.87
N ALA A 152 -0.15 -16.70 -9.36
CA ALA A 152 -0.08 -17.00 -7.94
C ALA A 152 1.31 -16.65 -7.37
N ARG A 153 2.40 -17.04 -8.05
CA ARG A 153 3.76 -16.65 -7.64
C ARG A 153 3.91 -15.14 -7.59
N LYS A 154 3.51 -14.41 -8.64
CA LYS A 154 3.58 -12.94 -8.66
C LYS A 154 2.81 -12.31 -7.52
N VAL A 155 1.59 -12.79 -7.24
CA VAL A 155 0.76 -12.28 -6.13
C VAL A 155 1.43 -12.58 -4.79
N TYR A 156 1.93 -13.79 -4.58
CA TYR A 156 2.65 -14.15 -3.35
C TYR A 156 3.94 -13.34 -3.18
N ASP A 157 4.75 -13.19 -4.23
CA ASP A 157 5.98 -12.41 -4.20
C ASP A 157 5.69 -10.94 -3.87
N THR A 158 4.63 -10.36 -4.46
CA THR A 158 4.19 -8.99 -4.17
C THR A 158 3.75 -8.85 -2.72
N ILE A 159 2.91 -9.77 -2.22
CA ILE A 159 2.46 -9.76 -0.82
C ILE A 159 3.66 -9.93 0.14
N THR A 160 4.60 -10.80 -0.17
CA THR A 160 5.80 -11.02 0.64
C THR A 160 6.70 -9.77 0.64
N GLN A 161 6.85 -9.11 -0.51
CA GLN A 161 7.59 -7.86 -0.60
C GLN A 161 6.91 -6.74 0.19
N ASP A 162 5.59 -6.55 0.03
CA ASP A 162 4.82 -5.54 0.76
C ASP A 162 4.91 -5.77 2.28
N ASN A 163 4.77 -7.01 2.72
CA ASN A 163 4.92 -7.37 4.13
C ASN A 163 6.35 -7.12 4.64
N SER A 164 7.36 -7.44 3.83
CA SER A 164 8.76 -7.18 4.16
C SER A 164 9.02 -5.68 4.32
N ASP A 165 8.47 -4.84 3.42
CA ASP A 165 8.64 -3.39 3.46
C ASP A 165 7.94 -2.77 4.68
N VAL A 166 6.74 -3.25 5.02
CA VAL A 166 6.04 -2.83 6.25
C VAL A 166 6.84 -3.20 7.50
N LEU A 167 7.35 -4.42 7.58
CA LEU A 167 8.15 -4.88 8.72
C LEU A 167 9.48 -4.11 8.84
N LEU A 168 10.14 -3.86 7.70
CA LEU A 168 11.38 -3.08 7.69
C LEU A 168 11.15 -1.64 8.15
N ASN A 169 10.08 -1.00 7.69
CA ASN A 169 9.71 0.35 8.13
C ASN A 169 9.38 0.40 9.63
N GLN A 170 8.65 -0.59 10.16
CA GLN A 170 8.40 -0.71 11.60
C GLN A 170 9.68 -0.90 12.40
N GLN A 171 10.60 -1.75 11.93
CA GLN A 171 11.90 -1.96 12.56
C GLN A 171 12.73 -0.66 12.56
N MET A 172 12.71 0.08 11.46
CA MET A 172 13.41 1.36 11.35
C MET A 172 12.86 2.37 12.37
N GLN A 173 11.55 2.56 12.42
CA GLN A 173 10.89 3.45 13.40
C GLN A 173 11.20 3.05 14.84
N LEU A 174 11.17 1.76 15.15
CA LEU A 174 11.49 1.27 16.48
C LEU A 174 12.96 1.55 16.83
N SER A 175 13.87 1.35 15.88
CA SER A 175 15.29 1.63 16.08
C SER A 175 15.57 3.12 16.30
N GLU A 176 14.89 4.00 15.55
CA GLU A 176 14.98 5.46 15.70
C GLU A 176 14.45 5.88 17.06
N PHE A 177 13.28 5.38 17.46
CA PHE A 177 12.71 5.66 18.78
C PHE A 177 13.67 5.31 19.93
N TYR A 178 14.30 4.14 19.89
CA TYR A 178 15.26 3.75 20.93
C TYR A 178 16.55 4.58 20.87
N LYS A 179 17.03 4.96 19.69
CA LYS A 179 18.19 5.85 19.54
C LYS A 179 17.91 7.24 20.11
N GLU A 180 16.76 7.83 19.80
CA GLU A 180 16.34 9.12 20.34
C GLU A 180 16.20 9.05 21.87
N ARG A 181 15.54 8.02 22.38
CA ARG A 181 15.37 7.82 23.82
C ARG A 181 16.69 7.63 24.54
N LYS A 182 17.62 6.85 23.97
CA LYS A 182 18.96 6.67 24.51
C LYS A 182 19.72 8.01 24.53
N THR A 183 19.69 8.76 23.44
CA THR A 183 20.34 10.09 23.35
C THR A 183 19.81 11.05 24.42
N LEU A 184 18.50 11.03 24.68
CA LEU A 184 17.88 11.86 25.71
C LEU A 184 18.32 11.42 27.12
N LEU A 185 18.38 10.11 27.38
CA LEU A 185 18.88 9.58 28.65
C LEU A 185 20.36 9.92 28.87
N ASP A 186 21.20 9.75 27.84
CA ASP A 186 22.62 10.08 27.89
C ASP A 186 22.82 11.58 28.14
N ALA A 187 22.07 12.45 27.47
CA ALA A 187 22.09 13.89 27.71
C ALA A 187 21.66 14.25 29.15
N LYS A 188 20.62 13.59 29.66
CA LYS A 188 20.16 13.79 31.05
C LYS A 188 21.20 13.31 32.07
N MET A 189 21.84 12.18 31.80
CA MET A 189 22.91 11.64 32.62
C MET A 189 24.11 12.59 32.67
N MET A 190 24.56 13.08 31.51
CA MET A 190 25.65 14.06 31.44
C MET A 190 25.33 15.33 32.22
N LYS A 191 24.09 15.84 32.10
CA LYS A 191 23.65 17.00 32.88
C LYS A 191 23.73 16.76 34.40
N PHE A 192 23.35 15.57 34.86
CA PHE A 192 23.49 15.22 36.29
C PHE A 192 24.94 15.07 36.71
N ILE A 193 25.80 14.51 35.86
CA ILE A 193 27.24 14.44 36.13
C ILE A 193 27.85 15.84 36.24
N GLU A 194 27.50 16.76 35.32
CA GLU A 194 27.90 18.17 35.38
C GLU A 194 27.40 18.85 36.66
N GLU A 195 26.16 18.60 37.07
CA GLU A 195 25.58 19.13 38.30
C GLU A 195 26.30 18.60 39.56
N ILE A 196 26.67 17.31 39.58
CA ILE A 196 27.48 16.72 40.65
C ILE A 196 28.85 17.40 40.70
N TYR A 197 29.54 17.57 39.56
CA TYR A 197 30.84 18.25 39.54
C TYR A 197 30.75 19.73 39.89
N ALA A 198 29.62 20.40 39.61
CA ALA A 198 29.41 21.78 40.03
C ALA A 198 29.30 21.90 41.56
N MET A 199 28.62 20.96 42.22
CA MET A 199 28.50 20.94 43.70
C MET A 199 29.75 20.37 44.39
N ALA A 200 30.37 19.35 43.80
CA ALA A 200 31.51 18.64 44.33
C ALA A 200 32.56 18.37 43.22
N PRO A 201 33.46 19.34 42.94
CA PRO A 201 34.42 19.23 41.85
C PRO A 201 35.40 18.06 41.95
N LYS A 202 35.62 17.54 43.18
CA LYS A 202 36.51 16.40 43.46
C LYS A 202 35.77 15.06 43.52
N PHE A 203 34.55 14.99 42.99
CA PHE A 203 33.75 13.77 43.03
C PHE A 203 34.31 12.69 42.10
N ASP A 204 34.81 11.62 42.68
CA ASP A 204 35.23 10.37 42.05
C ASP A 204 34.07 9.34 41.99
N PHE A 205 33.65 9.00 40.78
CA PHE A 205 32.58 8.02 40.53
C PHE A 205 32.99 6.57 40.82
N ASP A 206 34.26 6.23 40.61
CA ASP A 206 34.76 4.87 40.81
C ASP A 206 34.85 4.56 42.31
N ARG A 207 35.34 5.53 43.10
CA ARG A 207 35.38 5.42 44.56
C ARG A 207 33.97 5.41 45.17
N TYR A 208 33.03 6.21 44.64
CA TYR A 208 31.62 6.17 45.04
C TYR A 208 30.96 4.81 44.77
N ALA A 209 31.28 4.16 43.64
CA ALA A 209 30.74 2.85 43.30
C ALA A 209 31.25 1.75 44.24
N ALA A 210 32.49 1.86 44.71
CA ALA A 210 33.12 0.90 45.63
C ALA A 210 32.71 1.11 47.11
N GLU A 211 32.69 2.36 47.58
CA GLU A 211 32.59 2.70 49.02
C GLU A 211 31.52 3.76 49.29
N LYS A 212 30.31 3.55 48.77
CA LYS A 212 29.21 4.53 48.77
C LYS A 212 28.99 5.25 50.11
N GLU A 213 28.85 4.51 51.21
CA GLU A 213 28.46 5.08 52.50
C GLU A 213 29.59 5.90 53.15
N HIS A 214 30.81 5.38 53.16
CA HIS A 214 31.97 6.08 53.72
C HIS A 214 32.35 7.31 52.89
N TYR A 215 32.32 7.18 51.56
CA TYR A 215 32.69 8.26 50.64
C TYR A 215 31.72 9.44 50.70
N LEU A 216 30.40 9.17 50.83
CA LEU A 216 29.41 10.24 51.00
C LEU A 216 29.54 10.98 52.34
N LEU A 217 29.85 10.26 53.42
CA LEU A 217 30.08 10.87 54.75
C LEU A 217 31.34 11.74 54.77
N GLU A 218 32.38 11.36 54.02
CA GLU A 218 33.61 12.15 53.85
C GLU A 218 33.36 13.45 53.07
N LEU A 219 32.55 13.38 51.99
CA LEU A 219 32.22 14.54 51.15
C LEU A 219 31.19 15.49 51.78
N PHE A 220 30.20 14.93 52.48
CA PHE A 220 29.09 15.69 53.08
C PHE A 220 28.97 15.32 54.56
N PRO A 221 29.81 15.89 55.44
CA PRO A 221 29.68 15.65 56.87
C PRO A 221 28.31 16.12 57.33
N ILE A 222 27.52 15.20 57.89
CA ILE A 222 26.18 15.51 58.41
C ILE A 222 26.39 16.51 59.56
N PRO A 223 25.89 17.76 59.45
CA PRO A 223 26.02 18.71 60.54
C PRO A 223 25.27 18.16 61.75
N LEU A 224 25.96 18.10 62.90
CA LEU A 224 25.35 17.74 64.18
C LEU A 224 24.12 18.63 64.40
N GLU A 225 23.03 17.97 64.80
CA GLU A 225 21.67 18.52 64.90
C GLU A 225 21.65 20.00 65.31
N LEU A 226 21.42 20.89 64.33
CA LEU A 226 21.06 22.26 64.62
C LEU A 226 19.71 22.21 65.34
N ASN A 227 19.72 22.63 66.60
CA ASN A 227 18.53 22.75 67.42
C ASN A 227 17.73 23.98 66.92
N ILE A 228 17.08 23.82 65.78
CA ILE A 228 16.23 24.84 65.15
C ILE A 228 14.97 24.96 65.99
N GLU A 229 14.66 26.15 66.46
CA GLU A 229 13.43 26.38 67.23
C GLU A 229 12.20 25.98 66.40
N PRO A 230 11.20 25.35 67.03
CA PRO A 230 10.03 24.81 66.32
C PRO A 230 9.22 25.88 65.57
N GLU A 231 9.27 27.14 66.04
CA GLU A 231 8.59 28.28 65.39
C GLU A 231 9.24 28.69 64.06
N GLU A 232 10.57 28.74 64.02
CA GLU A 232 11.33 29.06 62.80
C GLU A 232 11.14 27.97 61.74
N LEU A 233 11.06 26.71 62.19
CA LEU A 233 10.78 25.56 61.34
C LEU A 233 9.36 25.62 60.73
N GLU A 234 8.37 26.09 61.49
CA GLU A 234 7.02 26.30 60.98
C GLU A 234 6.95 27.46 59.97
N MET A 235 7.68 28.55 60.23
CA MET A 235 7.80 29.67 59.30
C MET A 235 8.47 29.26 57.98
N MET A 236 9.57 28.50 58.02
CA MET A 236 10.22 27.94 56.83
C MET A 236 9.26 27.04 56.04
N LYS A 237 8.49 26.18 56.72
CA LYS A 237 7.49 25.33 56.07
C LYS A 237 6.42 26.16 55.36
N ARG A 238 5.93 27.24 55.97
CA ARG A 238 4.96 28.16 55.34
C ARG A 238 5.55 28.85 54.10
N GLN A 239 6.78 29.33 54.18
CA GLN A 239 7.47 29.94 53.03
C GLN A 239 7.69 28.92 51.91
N ALA A 240 8.17 27.72 52.23
CA ALA A 240 8.36 26.64 51.25
C ALA A 240 7.03 26.25 50.58
N ALA A 241 5.94 26.16 51.35
CA ALA A 241 4.61 25.90 50.81
C ALA A 241 4.11 27.03 49.89
N TYR A 242 4.36 28.29 50.25
CA TYR A 242 4.02 29.45 49.42
C TYR A 242 4.78 29.45 48.10
N HIS A 243 6.11 29.27 48.14
CA HIS A 243 6.93 29.20 46.93
C HIS A 243 6.53 28.02 46.03
N ARG A 244 6.23 26.86 46.63
CA ARG A 244 5.72 25.71 45.89
C ARG A 244 4.37 26.01 45.22
N LEU A 245 3.46 26.69 45.91
CA LEU A 245 2.18 27.10 45.33
C LEU A 245 2.36 28.09 44.19
N GLN A 246 3.26 29.06 44.34
CA GLN A 246 3.56 30.03 43.30
C GLN A 246 4.19 29.35 42.08
N TRP A 247 5.13 28.43 42.29
CA TRP A 247 5.72 27.63 41.22
C TRP A 247 4.67 26.80 40.48
N LEU A 248 3.77 26.14 41.20
CA LEU A 248 2.67 25.37 40.58
C LEU A 248 1.73 26.24 39.75
N ARG A 249 1.47 27.49 40.17
CA ARG A 249 0.68 28.45 39.38
C ARG A 249 1.40 28.84 38.10
N SER A 250 2.67 29.22 38.19
CA SER A 250 3.47 29.58 37.00
C SER A 250 3.63 28.40 36.04
N GLU A 251 3.80 27.19 36.55
CA GLU A 251 3.93 25.99 35.71
C GLU A 251 2.58 25.63 35.06
N GLY A 252 1.46 25.84 35.77
CA GLY A 252 0.12 25.72 35.21
C GLY A 252 -0.13 26.70 34.06
N GLU A 253 0.30 27.96 34.20
CA GLU A 253 0.23 28.97 33.15
C GLU A 253 1.10 28.59 31.94
N ARG A 254 2.35 28.19 32.17
CA ARG A 254 3.27 27.73 31.12
C ARG A 254 2.68 26.56 30.31
N LEU A 255 2.13 25.56 31.00
CA LEU A 255 1.50 24.41 30.35
C LEU A 255 0.25 24.81 29.55
N ASN A 256 -0.52 25.77 30.06
CA ASN A 256 -1.69 26.29 29.34
C ASN A 256 -1.29 27.05 28.06
N GLU A 257 -0.22 27.86 28.12
CA GLU A 257 0.35 28.53 26.95
C GLU A 257 0.86 27.53 25.91
N GLU A 258 1.57 26.48 26.35
CA GLU A 258 2.05 25.40 25.48
C GLU A 258 0.88 24.67 24.81
N ASN A 259 -0.16 24.35 25.57
CA ASN A 259 -1.38 23.74 25.05
C ASN A 259 -2.08 24.65 24.01
N ASN A 260 -2.15 25.95 24.27
CA ASN A 260 -2.69 26.94 23.34
C ASN A 260 -1.84 27.05 22.06
N SER A 261 -0.51 26.99 22.17
CA SER A 261 0.41 26.96 21.03
C SER A 261 0.19 25.69 20.18
N LEU A 262 0.07 24.52 20.82
CA LEU A 262 -0.22 23.26 20.15
C LEU A 262 -1.59 23.28 19.46
N LYS A 263 -2.63 23.84 20.09
CA LYS A 263 -3.95 24.03 19.46
C LYS A 263 -3.87 24.92 18.21
N LYS A 264 -3.12 26.03 18.27
CA LYS A 264 -2.87 26.90 17.11
C LYS A 264 -2.16 26.15 15.98
N ARG A 265 -1.11 25.39 16.31
CA ARG A 265 -0.36 24.56 15.34
C ARG A 265 -1.24 23.49 14.72
N LEU A 266 -2.08 22.82 15.51
CA LEU A 266 -3.03 21.83 15.02
C LEU A 266 -4.03 22.45 14.03
N ASN A 267 -4.56 23.63 14.35
CA ASN A 267 -5.47 24.35 13.46
C ASN A 267 -4.78 24.76 12.16
N GLN A 268 -3.52 25.21 12.22
CA GLN A 268 -2.73 25.52 11.03
C GLN A 268 -2.52 24.29 10.13
N LEU A 269 -2.19 23.13 10.72
CA LEU A 269 -2.04 21.88 9.98
C LEU A 269 -3.35 21.42 9.34
N LYS A 270 -4.48 21.54 10.06
CA LYS A 270 -5.80 21.24 9.51
C LYS A 270 -6.14 22.14 8.32
N GLN A 271 -5.78 23.42 8.39
CA GLN A 271 -5.98 24.34 7.28
C GLN A 271 -5.12 23.97 6.07
N GLN A 272 -3.82 23.68 6.28
CA GLN A 272 -2.93 23.22 5.20
C GLN A 272 -3.45 21.96 4.52
N HIS A 273 -3.91 20.98 5.30
CA HIS A 273 -4.49 19.76 4.77
C HIS A 273 -5.77 20.02 3.95
N LYS A 274 -6.64 20.92 4.42
CA LYS A 274 -7.84 21.34 3.67
C LYS A 274 -7.48 22.01 2.35
N ASP A 275 -6.47 22.89 2.34
CA ASP A 275 -5.99 23.57 1.14
C ASP A 275 -5.35 22.58 0.14
N GLU A 276 -4.60 21.58 0.62
CA GLU A 276 -4.03 20.51 -0.20
C GLU A 276 -5.12 19.63 -0.83
N ILE A 277 -6.14 19.23 -0.08
CA ILE A 277 -7.31 18.52 -0.62
C ILE A 277 -8.00 19.36 -1.70
N GLY A 278 -8.21 20.66 -1.44
CA GLY A 278 -8.82 21.57 -2.42
C GLY A 278 -8.01 21.65 -3.72
N LYS A 279 -6.68 21.75 -3.63
CA LYS A 279 -5.78 21.74 -4.80
C LYS A 279 -5.84 20.43 -5.56
N MET A 280 -5.89 19.29 -4.85
CA MET A 280 -6.01 17.97 -5.48
C MET A 280 -7.33 17.85 -6.25
N GLN A 281 -8.45 18.28 -5.65
CA GLN A 281 -9.76 18.28 -6.31
C GLN A 281 -9.80 19.19 -7.55
N GLN A 282 -9.13 20.35 -7.51
CA GLN A 282 -9.03 21.23 -8.68
C GLN A 282 -8.22 20.59 -9.81
N LYS A 283 -7.11 19.92 -9.48
CA LYS A 283 -6.30 19.17 -10.45
C LYS A 283 -7.08 18.01 -11.06
N GLU A 284 -7.85 17.30 -10.25
CA GLU A 284 -8.73 16.21 -10.70
C GLU A 284 -9.77 16.72 -11.70
N LYS A 285 -10.48 17.81 -11.37
CA LYS A 285 -11.44 18.45 -12.30
C LYS A 285 -10.79 18.94 -13.59
N ALA A 286 -9.57 19.49 -13.52
CA ALA A 286 -8.84 19.92 -14.70
C ALA A 286 -8.40 18.73 -15.58
N ALA A 287 -8.04 17.60 -14.96
CA ALA A 287 -7.71 16.37 -15.67
C ALA A 287 -8.94 15.74 -16.32
N GLU A 288 -10.09 15.75 -15.63
CA GLU A 288 -11.38 15.31 -16.16
C GLU A 288 -11.80 16.15 -17.37
N ALA A 289 -11.78 17.49 -17.24
CA ALA A 289 -12.08 18.38 -18.37
C ALA A 289 -11.13 18.16 -19.57
N LYS A 290 -9.84 17.88 -19.31
CA LYS A 290 -8.89 17.54 -20.38
C LYS A 290 -9.22 16.20 -21.03
N LYS A 291 -9.66 15.21 -20.25
CA LYS A 291 -10.08 13.91 -20.77
C LYS A 291 -11.32 14.08 -21.66
N ASP A 292 -12.32 14.82 -21.21
CA ASP A 292 -13.55 15.08 -21.97
C ASP A 292 -13.25 15.82 -23.29
N ALA A 293 -12.32 16.78 -23.27
CA ALA A 293 -11.88 17.49 -24.48
C ALA A 293 -11.15 16.56 -25.48
N LEU A 294 -10.37 15.59 -24.99
CA LEU A 294 -9.72 14.60 -25.85
C LEU A 294 -10.73 13.61 -26.42
N GLU A 295 -11.72 13.19 -25.63
CA GLU A 295 -12.79 12.31 -26.09
C GLU A 295 -13.67 12.97 -27.16
N ALA A 296 -13.98 14.27 -27.00
CA ALA A 296 -14.67 15.05 -28.03
C ALA A 296 -13.83 15.17 -29.33
N ALA A 297 -12.53 15.45 -29.21
CA ALA A 297 -11.64 15.51 -30.37
C ALA A 297 -11.48 14.15 -31.06
N GLU A 298 -11.48 13.05 -30.30
CA GLU A 298 -11.48 11.69 -30.86
C GLU A 298 -12.78 11.41 -31.62
N ALA A 299 -13.94 11.76 -31.06
CA ALA A 299 -15.23 11.61 -31.73
C ALA A 299 -15.29 12.38 -33.06
N GLU A 300 -14.83 13.65 -33.09
CA GLU A 300 -14.72 14.42 -34.33
C GLU A 300 -13.83 13.73 -35.37
N LYS A 301 -12.70 13.14 -34.94
CA LYS A 301 -11.81 12.40 -35.86
C LYS A 301 -12.48 11.15 -36.40
N VAL A 302 -13.22 10.41 -35.57
CA VAL A 302 -13.99 9.24 -36.00
C VAL A 302 -15.04 9.64 -37.05
N GLU A 303 -15.81 10.71 -36.80
CA GLU A 303 -16.78 11.22 -37.78
C GLU A 303 -16.12 11.62 -39.11
N THR A 304 -14.95 12.28 -39.07
CA THR A 304 -14.23 12.61 -40.32
C THR A 304 -13.74 11.36 -41.07
N LEU A 305 -13.32 10.32 -40.35
CA LEU A 305 -12.91 9.05 -40.95
C LEU A 305 -14.10 8.31 -41.56
N GLU A 306 -15.25 8.32 -40.90
CA GLU A 306 -16.49 7.75 -41.44
C GLU A 306 -16.93 8.49 -42.71
N HIS A 307 -16.91 9.82 -42.70
CA HIS A 307 -17.23 10.60 -43.89
C HIS A 307 -16.27 10.34 -45.06
N LEU A 308 -14.96 10.26 -44.79
CA LEU A 308 -13.95 9.91 -45.80
C LEU A 308 -14.16 8.49 -46.34
N LYS A 309 -14.52 7.54 -45.47
CA LYS A 309 -14.82 6.17 -45.86
C LYS A 309 -16.04 6.12 -46.78
N GLU A 310 -17.13 6.79 -46.43
CA GLU A 310 -18.33 6.88 -47.28
C GLU A 310 -18.01 7.53 -48.65
N SER A 311 -17.23 8.62 -48.66
CA SER A 311 -16.81 9.27 -49.90
C SER A 311 -15.96 8.36 -50.78
N LEU A 312 -15.06 7.58 -50.18
CA LEU A 312 -14.22 6.62 -50.88
C LEU A 312 -15.05 5.47 -51.45
N GLU A 313 -15.98 4.91 -50.67
CA GLU A 313 -16.93 3.89 -51.13
C GLU A 313 -17.76 4.38 -52.32
N GLN A 314 -18.30 5.60 -52.25
CA GLN A 314 -19.01 6.22 -53.37
C GLN A 314 -18.11 6.39 -54.61
N SER A 315 -16.86 6.83 -54.42
CA SER A 315 -15.91 6.95 -55.53
C SER A 315 -15.58 5.59 -56.18
N ILE A 316 -15.47 4.51 -55.39
CA ILE A 316 -15.25 3.16 -55.90
C ILE A 316 -16.47 2.71 -56.72
N ILE A 317 -17.67 2.88 -56.19
CA ILE A 317 -18.92 2.51 -56.87
C ILE A 317 -19.03 3.25 -58.21
N ASN A 318 -18.80 4.56 -58.22
CA ASN A 318 -18.85 5.39 -59.43
C ASN A 318 -17.78 4.96 -60.46
N GLN A 319 -16.56 4.62 -60.01
CA GLN A 319 -15.53 4.08 -60.88
C GLN A 319 -15.92 2.71 -61.46
N GLU A 320 -16.43 1.80 -60.65
CA GLU A 320 -16.88 0.49 -61.11
C GLU A 320 -18.02 0.61 -62.13
N GLU A 321 -18.98 1.49 -61.90
CA GLU A 321 -20.08 1.75 -62.83
C GLU A 321 -19.57 2.30 -64.15
N SER A 322 -18.65 3.27 -64.14
CA SER A 322 -18.01 3.78 -65.36
C SER A 322 -17.29 2.68 -66.16
N LEU A 323 -16.60 1.77 -65.46
CA LEU A 323 -15.91 0.63 -66.09
C LEU A 323 -16.88 -0.40 -66.66
N ARG A 324 -18.07 -0.60 -66.06
CA ARG A 324 -19.12 -1.47 -66.62
C ARG A 324 -19.71 -0.86 -67.88
N VAL A 325 -20.08 0.42 -67.84
CA VAL A 325 -20.60 1.15 -69.01
C VAL A 325 -19.60 1.12 -70.17
N ASP A 326 -18.30 1.31 -69.90
CA ASP A 326 -17.27 1.25 -70.93
C ASP A 326 -17.11 -0.17 -71.51
N LYS A 327 -17.18 -1.22 -70.68
CA LYS A 327 -17.15 -2.62 -71.16
C LYS A 327 -18.38 -2.94 -72.01
N ASP A 328 -19.56 -2.51 -71.60
CA ASP A 328 -20.80 -2.75 -72.33
C ASP A 328 -20.81 -2.02 -73.69
N LYS A 329 -20.28 -0.78 -73.74
CA LYS A 329 -20.06 -0.06 -75.01
C LYS A 329 -19.09 -0.79 -75.94
N VAL A 330 -18.04 -1.40 -75.42
CA VAL A 330 -17.08 -2.19 -76.22
C VAL A 330 -17.72 -3.49 -76.74
N LEU A 331 -18.66 -4.08 -75.99
CA LEU A 331 -19.38 -5.30 -76.41
C LEU A 331 -20.47 -5.02 -77.47
N LEU A 332 -21.06 -3.82 -77.49
CA LEU A 332 -22.11 -3.43 -78.43
C LEU A 332 -21.62 -2.95 -79.80
N ASP A 333 -20.30 -2.77 -79.98
CA ASP A 333 -19.71 -2.24 -81.21
C ASP A 333 -18.60 -3.17 -81.77
N PRO A 334 -18.95 -4.32 -82.39
CA PRO A 334 -17.99 -5.35 -82.80
C PRO A 334 -17.13 -4.97 -84.04
N SER A 335 -17.25 -3.76 -84.58
CA SER A 335 -16.61 -3.33 -85.83
C SER A 335 -15.16 -2.82 -85.68
N LYS A 336 -14.62 -2.73 -84.45
CA LYS A 336 -13.27 -2.21 -84.18
C LYS A 336 -12.34 -3.23 -83.50
N LEU A 337 -12.41 -4.50 -83.87
CA LEU A 337 -11.32 -5.47 -83.66
C LEU A 337 -10.26 -5.31 -84.77
N LYS A 338 -9.46 -4.24 -84.74
CA LYS A 338 -8.30 -4.10 -85.64
C LYS A 338 -7.01 -3.78 -84.88
N LYS A 339 -6.04 -4.67 -85.13
CA LYS A 339 -4.59 -4.56 -84.96
C LYS A 339 -4.06 -4.45 -83.53
N VAL A 340 -3.68 -5.62 -83.01
CA VAL A 340 -2.64 -5.79 -82.00
C VAL A 340 -1.33 -5.20 -82.52
N VAL A 341 -1.04 -3.95 -82.16
CA VAL A 341 0.30 -3.36 -82.27
C VAL A 341 1.01 -3.60 -80.94
N LYS A 342 2.12 -4.35 -80.99
CA LYS A 342 3.04 -4.59 -79.88
C LYS A 342 3.53 -3.24 -79.31
N LYS A 343 2.92 -2.75 -78.23
CA LYS A 343 3.43 -1.60 -77.48
C LYS A 343 4.62 -2.04 -76.64
N LYS A 344 5.76 -1.36 -76.84
CA LYS A 344 6.98 -1.47 -76.03
C LYS A 344 6.64 -1.34 -74.54
N VAL A 345 7.18 -2.26 -73.74
CA VAL A 345 7.14 -2.23 -72.27
C VAL A 345 7.86 -0.98 -71.77
N VAL A 346 7.10 0.09 -71.52
CA VAL A 346 7.57 1.22 -70.71
C VAL A 346 7.42 0.80 -69.26
N LYS A 347 8.56 0.60 -68.57
CA LYS A 347 8.61 0.37 -67.13
C LYS A 347 7.93 1.56 -66.43
N LYS A 348 6.69 1.39 -65.97
CA LYS A 348 6.05 2.36 -65.08
C LYS A 348 6.90 2.47 -63.82
N ARG A 349 7.56 3.63 -63.64
CA ARG A 349 8.17 3.98 -62.35
C ARG A 349 7.06 3.92 -61.29
N ARG A 350 7.33 3.21 -60.20
CA ARG A 350 6.42 3.13 -59.06
C ARG A 350 6.11 4.55 -58.56
N PRO A 351 4.87 4.85 -58.15
CA PRO A 351 4.53 6.15 -57.56
C PRO A 351 5.46 6.46 -56.38
N PRO A 352 5.96 7.71 -56.24
CA PRO A 352 6.93 8.10 -55.22
C PRO A 352 6.42 7.98 -53.77
N TRP A 353 5.10 7.88 -53.55
CA TRP A 353 4.49 7.72 -52.22
C TRP A 353 5.18 6.61 -51.41
N VAL A 354 5.43 5.44 -51.99
CA VAL A 354 5.99 4.29 -51.25
C VAL A 354 7.39 4.55 -50.70
N GLN A 355 8.13 5.52 -51.27
CA GLN A 355 9.45 5.92 -50.77
C GLN A 355 9.36 6.95 -49.65
N GLU A 356 8.33 7.81 -49.65
CA GLU A 356 8.09 8.79 -48.58
C GLU A 356 7.56 8.12 -47.32
N THR A 357 6.58 7.22 -47.41
CA THR A 357 6.09 6.48 -46.23
C THR A 357 7.13 5.55 -45.64
N ALA A 358 8.00 4.93 -46.47
CA ALA A 358 9.10 4.12 -45.97
C ALA A 358 10.14 4.98 -45.21
N LYS A 359 10.48 6.16 -45.75
CA LYS A 359 11.37 7.11 -45.06
C LYS A 359 10.76 7.68 -43.78
N GLU A 360 9.47 7.98 -43.76
CA GLU A 360 8.79 8.44 -42.54
C GLU A 360 8.78 7.35 -41.47
N LEU A 361 8.49 6.09 -41.83
CA LEU A 361 8.55 4.95 -40.91
C LEU A 361 9.96 4.71 -40.36
N GLU A 362 11.00 4.79 -41.20
CA GLU A 362 12.40 4.70 -40.76
C GLU A 362 12.78 5.88 -39.85
N SER A 363 12.37 7.10 -40.18
CA SER A 363 12.66 8.29 -39.36
C SER A 363 11.99 8.22 -37.98
N ARG A 364 10.75 7.72 -37.93
CA ARG A 364 10.00 7.55 -36.68
C ARG A 364 10.57 6.42 -35.82
N SER A 365 11.00 5.33 -36.46
CA SER A 365 11.70 4.23 -35.77
C SER A 365 13.08 4.65 -35.22
N LEU A 366 13.82 5.48 -35.96
CA LEU A 366 15.08 6.08 -35.48
C LEU A 366 14.86 7.04 -34.31
N GLN A 367 13.79 7.83 -34.34
CA GLN A 367 13.47 8.75 -33.25
C GLN A 367 13.05 8.02 -31.97
N GLU A 368 12.33 6.91 -32.10
CA GLU A 368 11.90 6.06 -30.98
C GLU A 368 13.06 5.25 -30.38
N SER A 369 14.01 4.80 -31.21
CA SER A 369 15.24 4.15 -30.73
C SER A 369 16.17 5.13 -30.02
N GLN A 370 16.32 6.36 -30.52
CA GLN A 370 17.05 7.41 -29.81
C GLN A 370 16.40 7.78 -28.47
N ALA A 371 15.07 7.88 -28.42
CA ALA A 371 14.35 8.16 -27.17
C ALA A 371 14.51 7.03 -26.13
N SER A 372 14.52 5.77 -26.58
CA SER A 372 14.74 4.63 -25.68
C SER A 372 16.18 4.51 -25.18
N GLU A 373 17.19 4.82 -26.01
CA GLU A 373 18.60 4.92 -25.58
C GLU A 373 18.84 6.08 -24.60
N MET A 374 18.20 7.23 -24.80
CA MET A 374 18.30 8.34 -23.84
C MET A 374 17.62 8.00 -22.51
N ALA A 375 16.55 7.21 -22.52
CA ALA A 375 15.88 6.76 -21.31
C ALA A 375 16.72 5.74 -20.51
N THR A 376 17.45 4.84 -21.18
CA THR A 376 18.31 3.84 -20.50
C THR A 376 19.61 4.45 -19.97
N THR A 377 20.25 5.35 -20.71
CA THR A 377 21.47 6.06 -20.24
C THR A 377 21.21 6.98 -19.04
N SER A 378 20.00 7.54 -18.96
CA SER A 378 19.54 8.30 -17.77
C SER A 378 19.35 7.42 -16.53
N ALA A 379 19.01 6.14 -16.71
CA ALA A 379 18.83 5.17 -15.63
C ALA A 379 20.17 4.60 -15.13
N GLU A 380 21.15 4.34 -16.02
CA GLU A 380 22.47 3.81 -15.64
C GLU A 380 23.38 4.82 -14.93
N THR A 381 23.25 6.11 -15.22
CA THR A 381 24.05 7.16 -14.55
C THR A 381 23.68 7.32 -13.07
N SER A 382 22.56 6.74 -12.61
CA SER A 382 22.11 6.83 -11.21
C SER A 382 22.52 5.64 -10.33
N GLN A 383 23.19 4.60 -10.86
CA GLN A 383 23.58 3.40 -10.08
C GLN A 383 25.09 3.20 -9.90
N ALA A 384 25.95 4.06 -10.45
CA ALA A 384 27.40 3.87 -10.43
C ALA A 384 28.15 4.41 -9.18
N SER A 385 27.46 4.81 -8.11
CA SER A 385 28.11 5.45 -6.95
C SER A 385 27.82 4.79 -5.60
N THR A 386 27.84 3.46 -5.47
CA THR A 386 27.96 2.78 -4.16
C THR A 386 28.36 1.32 -4.34
N SER A 387 29.64 0.99 -4.52
CA SER A 387 30.18 -0.35 -4.17
C SER A 387 31.69 -0.42 -4.40
N THR A 388 32.49 -0.12 -3.36
CA THR A 388 33.76 -0.86 -3.14
C THR A 388 34.32 -0.56 -1.74
N ARG A 389 34.19 -1.50 -0.79
CA ARG A 389 35.29 -1.79 0.13
C ARG A 389 35.23 -3.22 0.64
N ARG A 390 36.15 -4.00 0.08
CA ARG A 390 36.40 -5.42 0.29
C ARG A 390 37.40 -5.60 1.45
N SER A 391 37.21 -6.68 2.17
CA SER A 391 37.90 -7.10 3.40
C SER A 391 39.14 -7.97 3.16
N SER A 392 39.98 -8.05 4.23
CA SER A 392 41.03 -9.04 4.60
C SER A 392 42.48 -8.85 4.11
N PRO A 393 43.52 -9.42 4.79
CA PRO A 393 43.63 -9.91 6.19
C PRO A 393 44.95 -9.49 6.94
N ARG A 394 45.07 -10.03 8.17
CA ARG A 394 45.95 -9.81 9.34
C ARG A 394 47.41 -10.35 9.24
N GLN A 395 48.39 -9.71 9.93
CA GLN A 395 49.58 -10.24 10.69
C GLN A 395 50.60 -9.08 11.04
N PRO A 396 51.60 -9.20 11.97
CA PRO A 396 51.66 -8.39 13.23
C PRO A 396 52.97 -7.59 13.54
N THR A 397 52.85 -6.57 14.43
CA THR A 397 53.82 -5.94 15.41
C THR A 397 55.20 -5.41 14.91
N PRO A 398 55.95 -4.51 15.62
CA PRO A 398 55.83 -4.01 17.01
C PRO A 398 55.94 -2.46 17.19
N ALA A 399 55.99 -2.05 18.47
CA ALA A 399 56.16 -0.73 19.12
C ALA A 399 56.84 0.41 18.35
N GLU A 400 56.30 1.64 18.47
CA GLU A 400 56.92 2.78 19.19
C GLU A 400 56.13 4.09 18.97
N ASP A 401 56.21 4.93 20.00
CA ASP A 401 56.06 6.38 20.04
C ASP A 401 54.69 7.08 19.84
N VAL A 402 54.17 7.45 21.01
CA VAL A 402 53.26 8.54 21.31
C VAL A 402 53.76 9.85 20.68
N TYR A 403 53.04 10.33 19.67
CA TYR A 403 53.12 11.73 19.22
C TYR A 403 51.81 12.44 19.57
N VAL A 404 51.88 13.34 20.55
CA VAL A 404 50.80 14.26 20.94
C VAL A 404 50.94 15.53 20.09
N PRO A 405 50.00 15.84 19.18
CA PRO A 405 50.04 17.11 18.46
C PRO A 405 49.57 18.28 19.35
N PRO A 406 50.18 19.48 19.23
CA PRO A 406 49.78 20.64 20.03
C PRO A 406 48.40 21.19 19.61
N PRO A 407 47.66 21.84 20.53
CA PRO A 407 46.35 22.39 20.25
C PRO A 407 46.44 23.57 19.28
N ARG A 408 45.67 23.49 18.20
CA ARG A 408 45.51 24.53 17.19
C ARG A 408 44.63 25.67 17.77
N PRO A 409 45.02 26.95 17.67
CA PRO A 409 44.21 28.05 18.19
C PRO A 409 42.92 28.23 17.39
N THR A 410 41.82 28.32 18.14
CA THR A 410 40.46 28.59 17.67
C THR A 410 40.37 29.99 17.07
N GLN A 411 40.33 30.10 15.74
CA GLN A 411 39.85 31.32 15.09
C GLN A 411 38.34 31.22 14.94
N VAL A 412 37.64 32.13 15.63
CA VAL A 412 36.21 32.37 15.49
C VAL A 412 35.98 33.13 14.19
N ALA A 413 35.41 32.45 13.19
CA ALA A 413 34.88 33.10 11.98
C ALA A 413 33.34 33.17 12.07
N PRO A 414 32.71 34.31 11.72
CA PRO A 414 31.27 34.47 11.80
C PRO A 414 30.60 33.74 10.62
N GLN A 415 29.77 32.72 10.92
CA GLN A 415 28.94 32.07 9.93
C GLN A 415 27.64 32.87 9.68
N ALA A 416 27.44 33.25 8.42
CA ALA A 416 26.18 33.73 7.88
C ALA A 416 25.15 32.57 7.78
N PRO A 417 23.84 32.85 7.80
CA PRO A 417 22.82 31.81 7.80
C PRO A 417 22.60 31.19 6.41
N THR A 418 23.09 29.97 6.21
CA THR A 418 22.69 29.11 5.09
C THR A 418 21.29 28.55 5.33
N GLN A 419 20.33 28.96 4.51
CA GLN A 419 19.00 28.37 4.42
C GLN A 419 19.09 26.93 3.87
N GLN A 420 18.91 25.94 4.74
CA GLN A 420 18.67 24.57 4.29
C GLN A 420 17.19 24.40 3.91
N ARG A 421 16.93 24.33 2.61
CA ARG A 421 15.69 23.80 2.03
C ARG A 421 15.61 22.31 2.33
N TYR A 422 14.75 21.92 3.27
CA TYR A 422 14.30 20.54 3.40
C TYR A 422 13.27 20.24 2.31
N GLY A 423 13.65 19.38 1.36
CA GLY A 423 12.72 18.76 0.42
C GLY A 423 11.80 17.78 1.15
N ARG A 424 10.52 18.12 1.25
CA ARG A 424 9.46 17.21 1.70
C ARG A 424 9.29 16.08 0.69
N ARG A 425 9.66 14.85 1.04
CA ARG A 425 9.00 13.65 0.50
C ARG A 425 7.72 13.44 1.32
N ALA A 426 6.60 13.43 0.63
CA ALA A 426 5.27 13.24 1.21
C ALA A 426 5.13 11.79 1.71
N ALA A 427 5.10 11.61 3.03
CA ALA A 427 4.59 10.39 3.64
C ALA A 427 3.06 10.43 3.55
N GLN A 428 2.46 9.55 2.75
CA GLN A 428 1.03 9.30 2.81
C GLN A 428 0.71 8.63 4.15
N ALA A 429 -0.20 9.22 4.92
CA ALA A 429 -0.69 8.63 6.16
C ALA A 429 -1.52 7.37 5.85
N PRO A 430 -1.37 6.28 6.62
CA PRO A 430 -2.21 5.09 6.46
C PRO A 430 -3.65 5.40 6.90
N ARG A 431 -4.62 4.96 6.08
CA ARG A 431 -6.05 5.02 6.40
C ARG A 431 -6.35 4.14 7.60
N ASP A 432 -6.94 4.72 8.65
CA ASP A 432 -7.55 4.00 9.77
C ASP A 432 -8.64 3.04 9.26
N THR A 433 -8.39 1.73 9.35
CA THR A 433 -9.38 0.67 9.07
C THR A 433 -9.96 0.03 10.33
N TRP A 434 -9.77 0.66 11.50
CA TRP A 434 -10.30 0.16 12.78
C TRP A 434 -11.54 0.94 13.22
N SER A 435 -12.65 0.73 12.51
CA SER A 435 -13.99 1.07 13.01
C SER A 435 -14.97 -0.03 12.63
N GLY A 436 -15.13 -1.04 13.50
CA GLY A 436 -16.08 -2.12 13.23
C GLY A 436 -16.07 -3.29 14.21
N PHE A 437 -16.06 -3.03 15.52
CA PHE A 437 -16.48 -4.01 16.53
C PHE A 437 -17.17 -3.29 17.68
N ARG A 438 -18.50 -3.16 17.58
CA ARG A 438 -19.44 -3.11 18.71
C ARG A 438 -20.78 -3.67 18.28
#